data_AF-A0A7C3Q637-F1
#
_entry.id   AF-A0A7C3Q637-F1
#
_cell.length_a   1.000
_cell.length_b   1.000
_cell.length_c   1.000
_cell.angle_alpha   90.00
_cell.angle_beta   90.00
_cell.angle_gamma   90.00
#
_symmetry.space_group_name_H-M   'P 1'
#
loop_
_entity.id
_entity.type
_entity.pdbx_description
1 polymer ?
#
loop_
_entity_poly.entity_id
_entity_poly.type
_entity_poly.pdbx_seq_one_letter_code
_entity_poly.pdbx_strand_id
1 'polypeptide(L)'
;MIVDAYTHILPKKYQEGLEKKATRRDIGLNSARYAKTVPTLIDLEARFHVMDAFKEYIQVISVAAPPIYSIASPKVSLELTRIVNDELAELVFKYPERFAGGIASLPMTDPKEAIKEAERAIRDLRLRAVEIYTDVSGKPLDSPEFIPLYEKMVELNRPIFIHPFREMTTPDYPGEKISKYRVWTKLGWPYATALAMTRLVYGGIMERLPGLQVVTHHCGGLIPYLAGRID
;
A
#
# COMPACT_ATOMS: atom_id res chain seq x y z
N MET A 1 2.10 -1.92 -25.44
CA MET A 1 2.14 -2.48 -24.07
C MET A 1 1.51 -1.51 -23.09
N ILE A 2 0.44 -1.94 -22.42
CA ILE A 2 -0.29 -1.25 -21.35
C ILE A 2 0.24 -1.79 -20.02
N VAL A 3 0.64 -0.90 -19.10
CA VAL A 3 1.09 -1.25 -17.76
C VAL A 3 0.10 -0.71 -16.74
N ASP A 4 -0.52 -1.60 -15.99
CA ASP A 4 -1.41 -1.25 -14.87
C ASP A 4 -0.61 -1.23 -13.56
N ALA A 5 -0.41 -0.04 -13.01
CA ALA A 5 0.41 0.20 -11.83
C ALA A 5 -0.36 0.14 -10.49
N TYR A 6 -1.67 -0.10 -10.50
CA TYR A 6 -2.54 -0.02 -9.32
C TYR A 6 -3.30 -1.33 -9.08
N THR A 7 -2.59 -2.44 -9.22
CA THR A 7 -3.16 -3.76 -9.02
C THR A 7 -2.89 -4.28 -7.61
N HIS A 8 -3.96 -4.58 -6.88
CA HIS A 8 -3.88 -5.27 -5.60
C HIS A 8 -4.09 -6.77 -5.73
N ILE A 9 -3.35 -7.55 -4.95
CA ILE A 9 -3.55 -8.99 -4.73
C ILE A 9 -3.45 -9.34 -3.23
N LEU A 10 -3.97 -10.50 -2.87
CA LEU A 10 -3.79 -11.17 -1.59
C LEU A 10 -3.22 -12.55 -1.92
N PRO A 11 -1.89 -12.71 -1.98
CA PRO A 11 -1.32 -13.95 -2.46
C PRO A 11 -1.44 -15.05 -1.38
N LYS A 12 -1.32 -16.31 -1.80
CA LYS A 12 -1.77 -17.47 -1.01
C LYS A 12 -1.00 -17.66 0.29
N LYS A 13 0.33 -17.62 0.26
CA LYS A 13 1.17 -17.78 1.46
C LYS A 13 0.90 -16.66 2.46
N TYR A 14 0.70 -15.44 1.99
CA TYR A 14 0.30 -14.31 2.83
C TYR A 14 -1.07 -14.52 3.47
N GLN A 15 -2.07 -14.97 2.71
CA GLN A 15 -3.39 -15.30 3.26
C GLN A 15 -3.32 -16.39 4.34
N GLU A 16 -2.60 -17.48 4.08
CA GLU A 16 -2.37 -18.55 5.07
C GLU A 16 -1.63 -18.02 6.31
N GLY A 17 -0.69 -17.10 6.12
CA GLY A 17 0.01 -16.42 7.21
C GLY A 17 -0.93 -15.55 8.06
N LEU A 18 -1.81 -14.79 7.42
CA LEU A 18 -2.82 -13.97 8.08
C LEU A 18 -3.73 -14.85 8.94
N GLU A 19 -4.33 -15.88 8.36
CA GLU A 19 -5.26 -16.79 9.06
C GLU A 19 -4.63 -17.43 10.31
N LYS A 20 -3.34 -17.76 10.25
CA LYS A 20 -2.62 -18.39 11.36
C LYS A 20 -2.17 -17.41 12.45
N LYS A 21 -1.88 -16.15 12.10
CA LYS A 21 -1.10 -15.24 12.97
C LYS A 21 -1.77 -13.93 13.33
N ALA A 22 -2.68 -13.41 12.51
CA ALA A 22 -3.31 -12.12 12.78
C ALA A 22 -4.47 -12.29 13.77
N THR A 23 -4.48 -11.46 14.82
CA THR A 23 -5.35 -11.63 15.99
C THR A 23 -6.46 -10.58 16.09
N ARG A 24 -6.44 -9.55 15.22
CA ARG A 24 -7.34 -8.38 15.31
C ARG A 24 -8.36 -8.27 14.18
N ARG A 25 -8.44 -9.27 13.29
CA ARG A 25 -9.38 -9.28 12.16
C ARG A 25 -10.18 -10.57 12.19
N ASP A 26 -11.47 -10.48 11.88
CA ASP A 26 -12.23 -11.64 11.46
C ASP A 26 -11.83 -11.96 9.99
N ILE A 27 -10.73 -12.71 9.86
CA ILE A 27 -10.04 -12.93 8.58
C ILE A 27 -10.89 -13.82 7.67
N GLY A 28 -11.53 -14.85 8.24
CA GLY A 28 -12.38 -15.79 7.50
C GLY A 28 -13.56 -15.11 6.80
N LEU A 29 -14.20 -14.13 7.45
CA LEU A 29 -15.30 -13.35 6.86
C LEU A 29 -14.85 -12.44 5.70
N ASN A 30 -13.60 -11.96 5.72
CA ASN A 30 -13.08 -11.09 4.66
C ASN A 30 -12.60 -11.88 3.43
N SER A 31 -11.86 -12.98 3.62
CA SER A 31 -11.41 -13.83 2.50
C SER A 31 -12.59 -14.44 1.75
N ALA A 32 -13.60 -14.94 2.46
CA ALA A 32 -14.83 -15.46 1.85
C ALA A 32 -15.64 -14.38 1.11
N ARG A 33 -15.60 -13.13 1.59
CA ARG A 33 -16.22 -12.00 0.89
C ARG A 33 -15.45 -11.65 -0.38
N TYR A 34 -14.13 -11.53 -0.31
CA TYR A 34 -13.30 -11.21 -1.48
C TYR A 34 -13.41 -12.29 -2.56
N ALA A 35 -13.42 -13.57 -2.19
CA ALA A 35 -13.68 -14.67 -3.11
C ALA A 35 -14.97 -14.49 -3.92
N LYS A 36 -16.02 -13.94 -3.30
CA LYS A 36 -17.32 -13.73 -3.94
C LYS A 36 -17.42 -12.43 -4.72
N THR A 37 -16.81 -11.35 -4.23
CA THR A 37 -17.02 -10.00 -4.79
C THR A 37 -15.90 -9.52 -5.72
N VAL A 38 -14.67 -9.96 -5.47
CA VAL A 38 -13.47 -9.57 -6.23
C VAL A 38 -12.53 -10.79 -6.32
N PRO A 39 -12.90 -11.84 -7.07
CA PRO A 39 -12.15 -13.10 -7.10
C PRO A 39 -10.69 -12.92 -7.55
N THR A 40 -10.44 -11.97 -8.46
CA THR A 40 -9.09 -11.62 -8.94
C THR A 40 -8.13 -11.18 -7.83
N LEU A 41 -8.64 -10.79 -6.66
CA LEU A 41 -7.83 -10.42 -5.51
C LEU A 41 -7.09 -11.63 -4.91
N ILE A 42 -7.70 -12.81 -4.93
CA ILE A 42 -7.18 -14.01 -4.26
C ILE A 42 -6.90 -15.18 -5.21
N ASP A 43 -7.41 -15.11 -6.45
CA ASP A 43 -7.31 -16.15 -7.46
C ASP A 43 -6.57 -15.60 -8.70
N LEU A 44 -5.42 -16.19 -8.99
CA LEU A 44 -4.58 -15.82 -10.14
C LEU A 44 -5.18 -16.28 -11.47
N GLU A 45 -5.90 -17.40 -11.52
CA GLU A 45 -6.53 -17.86 -12.76
C GLU A 45 -7.66 -16.90 -13.15
N ALA A 46 -8.50 -16.52 -12.18
CA ALA A 46 -9.51 -15.48 -12.38
C ALA A 46 -8.89 -14.16 -12.82
N ARG A 47 -7.72 -13.79 -12.27
CA ARG A 47 -6.98 -12.59 -12.67
C ARG A 47 -6.46 -12.66 -14.10
N PHE A 48 -5.78 -13.74 -14.46
CA PHE A 48 -5.23 -13.92 -15.79
C PHE A 48 -6.34 -13.93 -16.84
N HIS A 49 -7.47 -14.56 -16.54
CA HIS A 49 -8.64 -14.51 -17.42
C HIS A 49 -9.12 -13.07 -17.71
N VAL A 50 -9.14 -12.20 -16.69
CA VAL A 50 -9.47 -10.78 -16.89
C VAL A 50 -8.37 -10.04 -17.65
N MET A 51 -7.10 -10.32 -17.37
CA MET A 51 -5.97 -9.71 -18.09
C MET A 51 -5.97 -10.06 -19.58
N ASP A 52 -6.32 -11.30 -19.93
CA ASP A 52 -6.35 -11.79 -21.32
C ASP A 52 -7.41 -11.08 -22.19
N ALA A 53 -8.36 -10.37 -21.60
CA ALA A 53 -9.29 -9.49 -22.32
C ALA A 53 -8.61 -8.24 -22.90
N PHE A 54 -7.36 -7.94 -22.49
CA PHE A 54 -6.61 -6.76 -22.92
C PHE A 54 -5.36 -7.16 -23.69
N LYS A 55 -5.18 -6.57 -24.87
CA LYS A 55 -3.99 -6.83 -25.70
C LYS A 55 -2.76 -6.14 -25.10
N GLU A 56 -1.65 -6.88 -24.98
CA GLU A 56 -0.36 -6.39 -24.45
C GLU A 56 -0.47 -5.75 -23.05
N TYR A 57 -1.15 -6.43 -22.13
CA TYR A 57 -1.42 -5.94 -20.78
C TYR A 57 -0.57 -6.63 -19.73
N ILE A 58 0.05 -5.84 -18.85
CA ILE A 58 0.88 -6.33 -17.75
C ILE A 58 0.60 -5.51 -16.48
N GLN A 59 0.69 -6.14 -15.31
CA GLN A 59 0.39 -5.50 -14.03
C GLN A 59 1.64 -5.29 -13.18
N VAL A 60 1.66 -4.24 -12.37
CA VAL A 60 2.54 -4.11 -11.20
C VAL A 60 1.69 -4.40 -9.98
N ILE A 61 2.11 -5.39 -9.18
CA ILE A 61 1.29 -5.94 -8.09
C ILE A 61 1.72 -5.40 -6.72
N SER A 62 0.75 -5.06 -5.88
CA SER A 62 0.94 -4.77 -4.45
C SER A 62 -0.05 -5.54 -3.59
N VAL A 63 0.21 -5.65 -2.28
CA VAL A 63 -0.76 -6.27 -1.38
C VAL A 63 -1.99 -5.38 -1.19
N ALA A 64 -3.18 -5.96 -1.09
CA ALA A 64 -4.38 -5.20 -0.80
C ALA A 64 -4.39 -4.67 0.66
N ALA A 65 -4.99 -3.49 0.84
CA ALA A 65 -5.31 -2.91 2.14
C ALA A 65 -6.12 -3.87 3.05
N PRO A 66 -6.04 -3.73 4.39
CA PRO A 66 -5.41 -2.65 5.16
C PRO A 66 -3.90 -2.83 5.36
N PRO A 67 -3.19 -1.80 5.87
CA PRO A 67 -1.81 -1.96 6.35
C PRO A 67 -1.69 -3.13 7.33
N ILE A 68 -0.65 -3.95 7.17
CA ILE A 68 -0.44 -5.16 7.98
C ILE A 68 -0.36 -4.81 9.47
N TYR A 69 0.24 -3.68 9.81
CA TYR A 69 0.39 -3.20 11.18
C TYR A 69 -0.93 -2.76 11.85
N SER A 70 -2.03 -2.58 11.11
CA SER A 70 -3.34 -2.32 11.74
C SER A 70 -4.03 -3.60 12.21
N ILE A 71 -3.62 -4.76 11.68
CA ILE A 71 -4.30 -6.05 11.94
C ILE A 71 -3.41 -7.07 12.68
N ALA A 72 -2.15 -6.73 12.94
CA ALA A 72 -1.18 -7.59 13.61
C ALA A 72 -0.35 -6.82 14.65
N SER A 73 0.24 -7.53 15.61
CA SER A 73 1.26 -6.95 16.49
C SER A 73 2.52 -6.58 15.70
N PRO A 74 3.40 -5.69 16.18
CA PRO A 74 4.61 -5.29 15.43
C PRO A 74 5.48 -6.48 14.98
N LYS A 75 5.69 -7.46 15.85
CA LYS A 75 6.43 -8.69 15.53
C LYS A 75 5.76 -9.49 14.42
N VAL A 76 4.46 -9.74 14.54
CA VAL A 76 3.70 -10.50 13.52
C VAL A 76 3.60 -9.71 12.22
N SER A 77 3.47 -8.38 12.28
CA SER A 77 3.45 -7.49 11.12
C SER A 77 4.74 -7.59 10.32
N LEU A 78 5.91 -7.59 10.98
CA LEU A 78 7.20 -7.81 10.32
C LEU A 78 7.27 -9.19 9.64
N GLU A 79 6.88 -10.25 10.34
CA GLU A 79 6.88 -11.60 9.78
C GLU A 79 5.97 -11.72 8.54
N LEU A 80 4.75 -11.19 8.62
CA LEU A 80 3.79 -11.19 7.52
C LEU A 80 4.25 -10.31 6.34
N THR A 81 4.91 -9.18 6.64
CA THR A 81 5.48 -8.30 5.60
C THR A 81 6.54 -9.03 4.80
N ARG A 82 7.43 -9.78 5.46
CA ARG A 82 8.44 -10.59 4.76
C ARG A 82 7.80 -11.67 3.89
N ILE A 83 6.81 -12.39 4.43
CA ILE A 83 6.08 -13.43 3.70
C ILE A 83 5.47 -12.85 2.41
N VAL A 84 4.77 -11.72 2.49
CA VAL A 84 4.13 -11.14 1.31
C VAL A 84 5.13 -10.59 0.31
N ASN A 85 6.22 -9.96 0.76
CA ASN A 85 7.25 -9.44 -0.14
C ASN A 85 7.97 -10.57 -0.88
N ASP A 86 8.30 -11.67 -0.19
CA ASP A 86 8.90 -12.85 -0.80
C ASP A 86 7.94 -13.46 -1.84
N GLU A 87 6.65 -13.58 -1.50
CA GLU A 87 5.64 -14.13 -2.41
C GLU A 87 5.38 -13.22 -3.62
N LEU A 88 5.36 -11.90 -3.45
CA LEU A 88 5.26 -10.95 -4.57
C LEU A 88 6.44 -11.12 -5.53
N ALA A 89 7.66 -11.27 -5.01
CA ALA A 89 8.85 -11.48 -5.83
C ALA A 89 8.81 -12.83 -6.57
N GLU A 90 8.37 -13.89 -5.91
CA GLU A 90 8.15 -15.20 -6.53
C GLU A 90 7.12 -15.13 -7.67
N LEU A 91 6.01 -14.40 -7.48
CA LEU A 91 4.98 -14.24 -8.51
C LEU A 91 5.50 -13.48 -9.73
N VAL A 92 6.25 -12.39 -9.51
CA VAL A 92 6.90 -11.63 -10.59
C VAL A 92 7.89 -12.50 -11.35
N PHE A 93 8.67 -13.32 -10.64
CA PHE A 93 9.62 -14.24 -11.27
C PHE A 93 8.91 -15.34 -12.07
N LYS A 94 7.81 -15.88 -11.55
CA LYS A 94 7.09 -17.01 -12.15
C LYS A 94 6.23 -16.61 -13.35
N TYR A 95 5.69 -15.39 -13.35
CA TYR A 95 4.79 -14.89 -14.40
C TYR A 95 5.26 -13.53 -14.96
N PRO A 96 6.49 -13.42 -15.49
CA PRO A 96 7.08 -12.15 -15.93
C PRO A 96 6.34 -11.51 -17.11
N GLU A 97 5.57 -12.28 -17.88
CA GLU A 97 4.69 -11.80 -18.94
C GLU A 97 3.36 -11.21 -18.42
N ARG A 98 3.01 -11.51 -17.17
CA ARG A 98 1.80 -11.00 -16.49
C ARG A 98 2.12 -9.91 -15.48
N PHE A 99 3.28 -9.98 -14.84
CA PHE A 99 3.69 -9.06 -13.78
C PHE A 99 5.03 -8.39 -14.09
N ALA A 100 5.00 -7.07 -14.30
CA ALA A 100 6.19 -6.26 -14.61
C ALA A 100 7.07 -6.01 -13.37
N GLY A 101 6.50 -6.19 -12.18
CA GLY A 101 7.15 -5.96 -10.91
C GLY A 101 6.17 -6.04 -9.74
N GLY A 102 6.71 -5.98 -8.53
CA GLY A 102 5.93 -5.88 -7.31
C GLY A 102 6.33 -4.66 -6.49
N ILE A 103 5.40 -4.22 -5.65
CA ILE A 103 5.56 -3.10 -4.70
C ILE A 103 5.58 -3.69 -3.30
N ALA A 104 6.68 -3.49 -2.59
CA ALA A 104 6.90 -4.09 -1.29
C ALA A 104 6.07 -3.40 -0.19
N SER A 105 5.46 -4.19 0.69
CA SER A 105 4.91 -3.66 1.95
C SER A 105 6.02 -3.40 2.96
N LEU A 106 5.77 -2.48 3.90
CA LEU A 106 6.72 -2.15 4.97
C LEU A 106 6.10 -2.28 6.38
N PRO A 107 6.87 -2.78 7.38
CA PRO A 107 6.46 -2.84 8.78
C PRO A 107 6.59 -1.47 9.47
N MET A 108 5.84 -0.47 9.02
CA MET A 108 6.05 0.95 9.35
C MET A 108 5.99 1.33 10.83
N THR A 109 5.41 0.50 11.71
CA THR A 109 5.42 0.73 13.17
C THR A 109 6.80 0.59 13.80
N ASP A 110 7.77 0.00 13.10
CA ASP A 110 9.19 0.01 13.47
C ASP A 110 10.00 0.60 12.30
N PRO A 111 10.32 1.91 12.35
CA PRO A 111 11.05 2.56 11.25
C PRO A 111 12.40 1.91 10.91
N LYS A 112 13.09 1.33 11.90
CA LYS A 112 14.38 0.67 11.65
C LYS A 112 14.20 -0.60 10.85
N GLU A 113 13.21 -1.42 11.21
CA GLU A 113 12.89 -2.63 10.45
C GLU A 113 12.26 -2.29 9.08
N ALA A 114 11.50 -1.20 8.97
CA ALA A 114 10.98 -0.73 7.69
C ALA A 114 12.10 -0.38 6.70
N ILE A 115 13.15 0.31 7.15
CA ILE A 115 14.32 0.65 6.33
C ILE A 115 15.07 -0.60 5.86
N LYS A 116 15.32 -1.56 6.78
CA LYS A 116 15.98 -2.83 6.45
C LYS A 116 15.17 -3.63 5.43
N GLU A 117 13.85 -3.69 5.61
CA GLU A 117 12.98 -4.44 4.72
C GLU A 117 12.84 -3.76 3.35
N ALA A 118 12.81 -2.41 3.29
CA ALA A 118 12.84 -1.67 2.03
C ALA A 118 14.12 -1.99 1.22
N GLU A 119 15.27 -2.00 1.89
CA GLU A 119 16.55 -2.33 1.28
C GLU A 119 16.59 -3.78 0.78
N ARG A 120 16.17 -4.75 1.61
CA ARG A 120 16.07 -6.17 1.23
C ARG A 120 15.12 -6.36 0.03
N ALA A 121 13.93 -5.77 0.09
CA ALA A 121 12.92 -5.88 -0.95
C ALA A 121 13.41 -5.36 -2.30
N ILE A 122 14.13 -4.24 -2.31
CA ILE A 122 14.62 -3.61 -3.54
C ILE A 122 15.89 -4.30 -4.06
N ARG A 123 16.88 -4.55 -3.19
CA ARG A 123 18.18 -5.08 -3.61
C ARG A 123 18.16 -6.59 -3.84
N ASP A 124 17.56 -7.33 -2.92
CA ASP A 124 17.63 -8.80 -2.91
C ASP A 124 16.45 -9.41 -3.68
N LEU A 125 15.23 -8.93 -3.40
CA LEU A 125 14.00 -9.43 -4.04
C LEU A 125 13.69 -8.76 -5.38
N ARG A 126 14.40 -7.67 -5.72
CA ARG A 126 14.22 -6.89 -6.96
C ARG A 126 12.81 -6.32 -7.14
N LEU A 127 12.07 -6.12 -6.05
CA LEU A 127 10.83 -5.36 -6.06
C LEU A 127 11.10 -3.91 -6.49
N ARG A 128 10.11 -3.29 -7.13
CA ARG A 128 10.32 -2.04 -7.90
C ARG A 128 10.07 -0.78 -7.10
N ALA A 129 9.37 -0.89 -5.98
CA ALA A 129 8.94 0.21 -5.15
C ALA A 129 8.56 -0.30 -3.76
N VAL A 130 8.25 0.62 -2.86
CA VAL A 130 7.62 0.30 -1.56
C VAL A 130 6.26 0.98 -1.47
N GLU A 131 5.32 0.39 -0.73
CA GLU A 131 4.00 0.95 -0.42
C GLU A 131 3.94 1.34 1.06
N ILE A 132 3.52 2.57 1.32
CA ILE A 132 3.14 3.07 2.65
C ILE A 132 1.72 3.62 2.59
N TYR A 133 1.11 3.84 3.76
CA TYR A 133 -0.24 4.39 3.85
C TYR A 133 -0.22 5.87 4.27
N THR A 134 -1.33 6.58 4.10
CA THR A 134 -1.45 8.02 4.44
C THR A 134 -1.22 8.36 5.92
N ASP A 135 -1.26 7.35 6.80
CA ASP A 135 -0.79 7.44 8.19
C ASP A 135 -0.22 6.09 8.68
N VAL A 136 0.59 6.17 9.74
CA VAL A 136 1.18 5.02 10.41
C VAL A 136 0.71 5.01 11.86
N SER A 137 -0.34 4.22 12.15
CA SER A 137 -0.94 4.13 13.49
C SER A 137 -1.31 5.50 14.07
N GLY A 138 -1.92 6.37 13.25
CA GLY A 138 -2.32 7.72 13.62
C GLY A 138 -1.20 8.77 13.52
N LYS A 139 0.03 8.38 13.20
CA LYS A 139 1.13 9.31 12.97
C LYS A 139 1.15 9.78 11.52
N PRO A 140 1.32 11.08 11.26
CA PRO A 140 1.39 11.62 9.91
C PRO A 140 2.76 11.34 9.26
N LEU A 141 2.79 11.34 7.93
CA LEU A 141 3.98 10.95 7.15
C LEU A 141 5.16 11.93 7.26
N ASP A 142 4.91 13.19 7.59
CA ASP A 142 5.92 14.21 7.88
C ASP A 142 6.52 14.09 9.29
N SER A 143 6.17 13.06 10.08
CA SER A 143 6.79 12.83 11.37
C SER A 143 8.29 12.58 11.24
N PRO A 144 9.16 13.16 12.11
CA PRO A 144 10.61 13.02 12.01
C PRO A 144 11.13 11.57 11.99
N GLU A 145 10.41 10.65 12.62
CA GLU A 145 10.77 9.22 12.68
C GLU A 145 10.72 8.52 11.31
N PHE A 146 10.00 9.06 10.33
CA PHE A 146 9.91 8.49 8.97
C PHE A 146 10.90 9.10 7.98
N ILE A 147 11.54 10.21 8.31
CA ILE A 147 12.54 10.87 7.44
C ILE A 147 13.67 9.93 7.02
N PRO A 148 14.24 9.08 7.91
CA PRO A 148 15.29 8.15 7.50
C PRO A 148 14.84 7.12 6.46
N LEU A 149 13.55 6.78 6.40
CA LEU A 149 13.01 5.93 5.33
C LEU A 149 13.04 6.68 3.99
N TYR A 150 12.66 7.96 3.97
CA TYR A 150 12.72 8.76 2.74
C TYR A 150 14.15 8.95 2.23
N GLU A 151 15.10 9.21 3.14
CA GLU A 151 16.53 9.26 2.82
C GLU A 151 17.01 7.94 2.19
N LYS A 152 16.62 6.80 2.78
CA LYS A 152 16.93 5.47 2.22
C LYS A 152 16.30 5.26 0.84
N MET A 153 15.06 5.70 0.62
CA MET A 153 14.40 5.52 -0.67
C MET A 153 15.01 6.40 -1.78
N VAL A 154 15.52 7.58 -1.42
CA VAL A 154 16.35 8.42 -2.32
C VAL A 154 17.64 7.70 -2.68
N GLU A 155 18.35 7.12 -1.69
CA GLU A 155 19.58 6.34 -1.92
C GLU A 155 19.33 5.13 -2.84
N LEU A 156 18.22 4.42 -2.62
CA LEU A 156 17.82 3.27 -3.44
C LEU A 156 17.33 3.67 -4.83
N ASN A 157 17.06 4.97 -5.06
CA ASN A 157 16.49 5.52 -6.29
C ASN A 157 15.23 4.77 -6.74
N ARG A 158 14.29 4.60 -5.80
CA ARG A 158 13.01 3.92 -6.03
C ARG A 158 11.84 4.74 -5.49
N PRO A 159 10.66 4.66 -6.12
CA PRO A 159 9.49 5.41 -5.68
C PRO A 159 8.84 4.77 -4.45
N ILE A 160 8.17 5.63 -3.68
CA ILE A 160 7.23 5.27 -2.62
C ILE A 160 5.81 5.45 -3.15
N PHE A 161 5.03 4.39 -3.12
CA PHE A 161 3.59 4.43 -3.38
C PHE A 161 2.86 4.75 -2.08
N ILE A 162 2.03 5.79 -2.09
CA ILE A 162 1.15 6.14 -0.98
C ILE A 162 -0.25 5.65 -1.30
N HIS A 163 -0.70 4.67 -0.52
CA HIS A 163 -2.07 4.16 -0.54
C HIS A 163 -2.91 4.88 0.53
N PRO A 164 -4.16 5.30 0.24
CA PRO A 164 -5.00 5.88 1.26
C PRO A 164 -5.32 4.90 2.39
N PHE A 165 -5.33 5.40 3.61
CA PHE A 165 -5.89 4.71 4.77
C PHE A 165 -6.86 5.63 5.49
N ARG A 166 -8.07 5.11 5.67
CA ARG A 166 -9.10 5.60 6.56
C ARG A 166 -9.98 4.40 6.84
N GLU A 167 -10.51 4.27 8.03
CA GLU A 167 -11.35 3.14 8.40
C GLU A 167 -12.80 3.56 8.55
N MET A 168 -13.71 2.57 8.51
CA MET A 168 -15.12 2.80 8.82
C MET A 168 -15.31 3.35 10.23
N THR A 169 -14.40 3.04 11.15
CA THR A 169 -14.40 3.53 12.53
C THR A 169 -13.98 5.00 12.66
N THR A 170 -13.47 5.63 11.60
CA THR A 170 -13.23 7.08 11.58
C THR A 170 -14.57 7.79 11.37
N PRO A 171 -15.12 8.50 12.38
CA PRO A 171 -16.42 9.14 12.24
C PRO A 171 -16.38 10.29 11.22
N ASP A 172 -17.52 10.58 10.57
CA ASP A 172 -17.61 11.73 9.65
C ASP A 172 -17.89 13.04 10.41
N TYR A 173 -18.55 12.95 11.58
CA TYR A 173 -18.83 14.06 12.48
C TYR A 173 -18.50 13.71 13.94
N PRO A 174 -18.18 14.69 14.82
CA PRO A 174 -17.80 14.43 16.22
C PRO A 174 -18.79 13.63 17.04
N GLY A 175 -20.08 13.65 16.70
CA GLY A 175 -21.14 12.89 17.39
C GLY A 175 -21.32 11.45 16.93
N GLU A 176 -20.52 10.97 15.97
CA GLU A 176 -20.64 9.63 15.41
C GLU A 176 -19.56 8.68 15.93
N LYS A 177 -19.85 7.37 15.88
CA LYS A 177 -18.87 6.32 16.23
C LYS A 177 -18.23 5.67 15.00
N ILE A 178 -18.88 5.76 13.85
CA ILE A 178 -18.45 5.20 12.57
C ILE A 178 -18.86 6.14 11.44
N SER A 179 -18.13 6.13 10.33
CA SER A 179 -18.54 6.77 9.08
C SER A 179 -19.77 6.08 8.50
N LYS A 180 -20.69 6.87 7.94
CA LYS A 180 -21.92 6.38 7.29
C LYS A 180 -21.76 6.35 5.78
N TYR A 181 -22.61 5.56 5.11
CA TYR A 181 -22.73 5.51 3.63
C TYR A 181 -21.43 5.19 2.86
N ARG A 182 -20.43 4.61 3.55
CA ARG A 182 -19.07 4.35 3.05
C ARG A 182 -18.34 5.63 2.61
N VAL A 183 -18.65 6.78 3.19
CA VAL A 183 -17.97 8.05 2.89
C VAL A 183 -16.48 7.98 3.24
N TRP A 184 -16.12 7.19 4.25
CA TRP A 184 -14.71 6.93 4.61
C TRP A 184 -13.83 6.45 3.45
N THR A 185 -14.36 5.69 2.49
CA THR A 185 -13.62 5.32 1.26
C THR A 185 -13.87 6.32 0.13
N LYS A 186 -15.11 6.75 -0.08
CA LYS A 186 -15.50 7.53 -1.27
C LYS A 186 -14.87 8.93 -1.30
N LEU A 187 -14.91 9.62 -0.16
CA LEU A 187 -14.32 10.96 0.00
C LEU A 187 -13.12 10.92 0.95
N GLY A 188 -13.19 10.07 1.97
CA GLY A 188 -12.16 10.00 3.00
C GLY A 188 -10.79 9.56 2.48
N TRP A 189 -10.72 8.62 1.54
CA TRP A 189 -9.44 8.17 0.97
C TRP A 189 -8.78 9.23 0.07
N PRO A 190 -9.48 9.85 -0.91
CA PRO A 190 -8.93 10.99 -1.64
C PRO A 190 -8.50 12.15 -0.73
N TYR A 191 -9.29 12.46 0.31
CA TYR A 191 -8.94 13.49 1.29
C TYR A 191 -7.68 13.14 2.08
N ALA A 192 -7.57 11.91 2.61
CA ALA A 192 -6.39 11.46 3.35
C ALA A 192 -5.13 11.49 2.46
N THR A 193 -5.26 11.13 1.19
CA THR A 193 -4.17 11.23 0.20
C THR A 193 -3.72 12.67 0.01
N ALA A 194 -4.67 13.58 -0.22
CA ALA A 194 -4.36 15.00 -0.38
C ALA A 194 -3.71 15.59 0.88
N LEU A 195 -4.24 15.27 2.07
CA LEU A 195 -3.67 15.71 3.34
C LEU A 195 -2.22 15.22 3.51
N ALA A 196 -1.93 13.95 3.22
CA ALA A 196 -0.59 13.40 3.30
C ALA A 196 0.37 14.10 2.31
N MET A 197 -0.05 14.30 1.05
CA MET A 197 0.74 15.02 0.04
C MET A 197 1.05 16.46 0.47
N THR A 198 0.03 17.21 0.91
CA THR A 198 0.21 18.59 1.39
C THR A 198 1.18 18.64 2.56
N ARG A 199 1.12 17.70 3.51
CA ARG A 199 2.05 17.66 4.65
C ARG A 199 3.46 17.27 4.27
N LEU A 200 3.67 16.41 3.27
CA LEU A 200 5.02 16.11 2.78
C LEU A 200 5.68 17.36 2.16
N VAL A 201 4.92 18.17 1.43
CA VAL A 201 5.42 19.43 0.85
C VAL A 201 5.58 20.49 1.96
N TYR A 202 4.53 20.81 2.71
CA TYR A 202 4.57 21.90 3.71
C TYR A 202 5.44 21.59 4.91
N GLY A 203 5.65 20.31 5.20
CA GLY A 203 6.62 19.83 6.18
C GLY A 203 8.08 19.94 5.70
N GLY A 204 8.33 20.38 4.46
CA GLY A 204 9.68 20.56 3.92
C GLY A 204 10.38 19.26 3.50
N ILE A 205 9.66 18.12 3.43
CA ILE A 205 10.28 16.82 3.16
C ILE A 205 10.76 16.75 1.71
N MET A 206 9.94 17.24 0.78
CA MET A 206 10.26 17.22 -0.65
C MET A 206 11.40 18.19 -1.00
N GLU A 207 11.48 19.33 -0.30
CA GLU A 207 12.56 20.32 -0.41
C GLU A 207 13.88 19.78 0.17
N ARG A 208 13.80 19.09 1.32
CA ARG A 208 14.97 18.46 1.95
C ARG A 208 15.50 17.28 1.11
N LEU A 209 14.62 16.55 0.43
CA LEU A 209 14.94 15.33 -0.31
C LEU A 209 14.46 15.45 -1.77
N PRO A 210 15.12 16.26 -2.61
CA PRO A 210 14.66 16.53 -3.97
C PRO A 210 14.68 15.30 -4.90
N GLY A 211 15.41 14.24 -4.52
CA GLY A 211 15.39 12.95 -5.23
C GLY A 211 14.25 12.01 -4.81
N LEU A 212 13.42 12.40 -3.83
CA LEU A 212 12.33 11.56 -3.35
C LEU A 212 11.23 11.48 -4.40
N GLN A 213 10.90 10.25 -4.80
CA GLN A 213 9.84 9.98 -5.76
C GLN A 213 8.61 9.42 -5.03
N VAL A 214 7.48 10.09 -5.18
CA VAL A 214 6.20 9.68 -4.57
C VAL A 214 5.16 9.45 -5.66
N VAL A 215 4.46 8.32 -5.57
CA VAL A 215 3.33 7.96 -6.44
C VAL A 215 2.09 7.79 -5.57
N THR A 216 0.96 8.35 -5.99
CA THR A 216 -0.27 8.38 -5.19
C THR A 216 -1.45 7.80 -5.94
N HIS A 217 -2.29 7.04 -5.24
CA HIS A 217 -3.52 6.50 -5.80
C HIS A 217 -4.53 7.60 -6.19
N HIS A 218 -5.51 7.24 -7.02
CA HIS A 218 -6.68 8.07 -7.33
C HIS A 218 -6.33 9.46 -7.89
N CYS A 219 -5.35 9.53 -8.80
CA CYS A 219 -4.93 10.78 -9.45
C CYS A 219 -4.49 11.88 -8.46
N GLY A 220 -3.82 11.54 -7.36
CA GLY A 220 -3.44 12.54 -6.34
C GLY A 220 -4.58 12.93 -5.41
N GLY A 221 -5.64 12.14 -5.36
CA GLY A 221 -6.81 12.39 -4.52
C GLY A 221 -7.50 13.69 -4.92
N LEU A 222 -7.53 14.66 -4.00
CA LEU A 222 -8.16 15.96 -4.23
C LEU A 222 -7.18 17.04 -4.71
N ILE A 223 -5.87 16.76 -4.76
CA ILE A 223 -4.85 17.78 -5.07
C ILE A 223 -5.07 18.44 -6.43
N PRO A 224 -5.25 17.72 -7.57
CA PRO A 224 -5.38 18.40 -8.86
C PRO A 224 -6.59 19.34 -8.93
N TYR A 225 -7.66 19.02 -8.20
CA TYR A 225 -8.85 19.86 -8.16
C TYR A 225 -8.69 21.07 -7.21
N LEU A 226 -7.87 20.93 -6.16
CA LEU A 226 -7.69 21.94 -5.13
C LEU A 226 -6.36 22.72 -5.25
N ALA A 227 -5.56 22.48 -6.29
CA ALA A 227 -4.21 23.01 -6.42
C ALA A 227 -4.14 24.53 -6.17
N GLY A 228 -4.96 25.33 -6.87
CA GLY A 228 -4.95 26.79 -6.68
C GLY A 228 -5.52 27.30 -5.35
N ARG A 229 -6.12 26.43 -4.51
CA ARG A 229 -6.47 26.76 -3.12
C ARG A 229 -5.33 26.42 -2.17
N ILE A 230 -4.51 25.44 -2.54
CA ILE A 230 -3.39 24.97 -1.74
C ILE A 230 -2.24 25.97 -1.89
N ASP A 231 -1.87 26.35 -3.12
CA ASP A 231 -0.86 27.36 -3.47
C ASP A 231 -1.00 28.67 -2.66
#